data_AF-A0A444ZN19-F1
#
_entry.id   AF-A0A444ZN19-F1
#
_cell.length_a   1.000
_cell.length_b   1.000
_cell.length_c   1.000
_cell.angle_alpha   90.00
_cell.angle_beta   90.00
_cell.angle_gamma   90.00
#
_symmetry.space_group_name_H-M   'P 1'
#
loop_
_entity.id
_entity.type
_entity.pdbx_description
1 polymer ?
#
loop_
_entity_poly.entity_id
_entity_poly.type
_entity_poly.pdbx_seq_one_letter_code
_entity_poly.pdbx_strand_id
1 'polypeptide(L)' 'MAPTKEEEIKLKNYNSDLLKPSSAERFLKAVLDIFFAFKRVKAMLYSANFDSEVNYLWKSFQTLEV' A
#
# COMPACT_ATOMS: atom_id res chain seq x y z
N MET A 1 -2.42 -1.60 5.73
CA MET A 1 -3.72 -0.92 5.62
C MET A 1 -3.51 0.45 5.01
N ALA A 2 -4.34 0.85 4.06
CA ALA A 2 -4.39 2.25 3.61
C ALA A 2 -5.35 3.01 4.56
N PRO A 3 -5.01 4.25 4.95
CA PRO A 3 -5.87 5.07 5.81
C PRO A 3 -7.20 5.40 5.13
N THR A 4 -8.22 5.64 5.94
CA THR A 4 -9.53 6.16 5.51
C THR A 4 -9.42 7.64 5.13
N LYS A 5 -10.39 8.16 4.35
CA LYS A 5 -10.37 9.57 3.92
C LYS A 5 -10.39 10.52 5.11
N GLU A 6 -11.11 10.17 6.17
CA GLU A 6 -11.19 10.94 7.41
C GLU A 6 -9.83 10.97 8.13
N GLU A 7 -9.09 9.86 8.15
CA GLU A 7 -7.75 9.78 8.74
C GLU A 7 -6.72 10.57 7.91
N GLU A 8 -6.79 10.53 6.58
CA GLU A 8 -5.92 11.32 5.71
C GLU A 8 -6.08 12.83 5.94
N ILE A 9 -7.33 13.30 6.09
CA ILE A 9 -7.63 14.71 6.36
C ILE A 9 -7.07 15.11 7.73
N LYS A 10 -7.26 14.27 8.76
CA LYS A 10 -6.71 14.52 10.10
C LYS A 10 -5.18 14.58 10.10
N LEU A 11 -4.51 13.68 9.37
CA LEU A 11 -3.04 13.64 9.26
C LEU A 11 -2.48 14.84 8.49
N LYS A 12 -3.18 15.30 7.44
CA LYS A 12 -2.79 16.49 6.67
C LYS A 12 -2.96 17.79 7.45
N ASN A 13 -4.06 17.91 8.19
CA ASN A 13 -4.37 19.09 9.00
C ASN A 13 -3.63 19.11 10.35
N TYR A 14 -2.81 18.08 10.62
CA TYR A 14 -2.02 18.00 11.85
C TYR A 14 -0.87 19.01 11.80
N ASN A 15 -1.14 20.21 12.32
CA ASN A 15 -0.16 21.24 12.63
C ASN A 15 0.19 21.12 14.12
N SER A 16 1.40 20.65 14.38
CA SER A 16 2.30 20.68 15.56
C SER A 16 1.87 21.16 16.97
N ASP A 17 0.71 21.76 17.20
CA ASP A 17 0.43 22.56 18.41
C ASP A 17 -0.12 21.80 19.61
N LEU A 18 -0.46 20.52 19.50
CA LEU A 18 -1.13 19.82 20.61
C LEU A 18 -0.37 18.60 21.14
N LEU A 19 0.23 17.76 20.30
CA LEU A 19 1.06 16.61 20.71
C LEU A 19 2.07 16.32 19.61
N LYS A 20 3.30 15.90 19.95
CA LYS A 20 4.26 15.42 18.94
C LYS A 20 3.64 14.19 18.25
N PRO A 21 3.44 14.20 16.92
CA PRO A 21 2.89 13.04 16.24
C PRO A 21 3.81 11.84 16.46
N SER A 22 3.21 10.68 16.69
CA SER A 22 3.93 9.43 16.90
C SER A 22 4.79 9.10 15.67
N SER A 23 5.81 8.26 15.83
CA SER A 23 6.68 7.85 14.72
C SER A 23 5.87 7.30 13.52
N ALA A 24 4.81 6.53 13.82
CA ALA A 24 3.92 5.96 12.81
C ALA A 24 3.10 7.02 12.05
N GLU A 25 2.57 8.02 12.74
CA GLU A 25 1.81 9.11 12.11
C GLU A 25 2.69 9.98 11.21
N ARG A 26 3.94 10.23 11.61
CA ARG A 26 4.93 10.93 10.76
C ARG A 26 5.23 10.16 9.49
N PHE A 27 5.39 8.84 9.61
CA PHE A 27 5.58 7.96 8.46
C PHE A 27 4.38 8.04 7.51
N LEU A 28 3.15 7.92 8.03
CA LEU A 28 1.95 8.02 7.21
C LEU A 28 1.79 9.39 6.55
N LYS A 29 2.14 10.49 7.24
CA LYS A 29 2.14 11.83 6.65
C LYS A 29 3.11 11.92 5.46
N ALA A 30 4.35 11.46 5.63
CA ALA A 30 5.34 11.43 4.55
C ALA A 30 4.90 10.57 3.36
N VAL A 31 4.21 9.44 3.62
CA VAL A 31 3.64 8.60 2.56
C VAL A 31 2.48 9.31 1.84
N LEU A 32 1.63 10.04 2.57
CA LEU A 32 0.50 10.79 1.99
C LEU A 32 0.92 12.01 1.17
N ASP A 33 2.11 12.54 1.42
CA ASP A 33 2.70 13.62 0.60
C ASP A 33 3.11 13.11 -0.80
N ILE A 34 3.29 11.80 -0.98
CA ILE A 34 3.58 11.20 -2.28
C ILE A 34 2.27 11.01 -3.06
N PHE A 35 2.18 11.61 -4.24
CA PHE A 35 1.03 11.41 -5.13
C PHE A 35 0.80 9.91 -5.42
N PHE A 36 -0.45 9.49 -5.20
CA PHE A 36 -0.92 8.13 -5.43
C PHE A 36 -0.12 7.03 -4.73
N ALA A 37 0.53 7.32 -3.59
CA ALA A 37 1.44 6.40 -2.90
C ALA A 37 0.90 4.96 -2.77
N PHE A 38 -0.31 4.80 -2.23
CA PHE A 38 -0.91 3.48 -2.04
C PHE A 38 -1.25 2.77 -3.36
N LYS A 39 -1.62 3.50 -4.42
CA LYS A 39 -1.84 2.90 -5.74
C LYS A 39 -0.52 2.40 -6.34
N ARG A 40 0.56 3.16 -6.16
CA ARG A 40 1.91 2.78 -6.60
C ARG A 40 2.41 1.54 -5.87
N VAL A 41 2.22 1.49 -4.55
CA VAL A 41 2.57 0.30 -3.74
C VAL A 41 1.77 -0.93 -4.18
N LYS A 42 0.46 -0.80 -4.43
CA LYS A 42 -0.35 -1.91 -4.95
C LYS A 42 0.14 -2.42 -6.31
N ALA A 43 0.49 -1.51 -7.22
CA ALA A 43 1.03 -1.88 -8.53
C ALA A 43 2.41 -2.57 -8.41
N MET A 44 3.29 -2.07 -7.54
CA MET A 44 4.58 -2.70 -7.26
C MET A 44 4.41 -4.10 -6.66
N LEU A 45 3.48 -4.27 -5.71
CA LEU A 45 3.18 -5.56 -5.12
C LEU A 45 2.67 -6.56 -6.18
N TYR A 46 1.75 -6.13 -7.04
CA TYR A 46 1.28 -6.94 -8.16
C TYR A 46 2.44 -7.35 -9.07
N SER A 47 3.28 -6.39 -9.48
CA SER A 47 4.43 -6.65 -10.35
C SER A 47 5.44 -7.62 -9.73
N ALA A 48 5.67 -7.54 -8.41
CA ALA A 48 6.60 -8.42 -7.70
C ALA A 48 6.08 -9.86 -7.62
N ASN A 49 4.76 -10.03 -7.53
CA ASN A 49 4.13 -11.34 -7.42
C ASN A 49 3.74 -11.95 -8.77
N PHE A 50 3.70 -11.15 -9.84
CA PHE A 50 3.15 -11.54 -11.14
C PHE A 50 3.73 -12.86 -11.67
N ASP A 51 5.06 -12.97 -11.74
CA ASP A 51 5.71 -14.17 -12.27
C ASP A 51 5.41 -15.40 -11.42
N SER A 52 5.36 -15.25 -10.09
CA SER A 52 5.05 -16.35 -9.17
C SER A 52 3.61 -16.82 -9.36
N GLU A 53 2.65 -15.90 -9.41
CA GLU A 53 1.22 -16.22 -9.56
C GLU A 53 0.94 -16.87 -10.92
N VAL A 54 1.55 -16.37 -12.00
CA VAL A 54 1.42 -16.96 -13.35
C VAL A 54 2.04 -18.35 -13.40
N ASN A 55 3.24 -18.53 -12.85
CA ASN A 55 3.89 -19.85 -12.81
C ASN A 55 3.10 -20.85 -11.98
N TYR A 56 2.52 -20.41 -10.86
CA TYR A 56 1.63 -21.24 -10.05
C TYR A 56 0.42 -21.68 -10.87
N LEU A 57 -0.26 -20.73 -11.53
CA LEU A 57 -1.43 -21.00 -12.35
C LEU A 57 -1.12 -21.98 -13.50
N TRP A 58 0.02 -21.80 -14.17
CA TRP A 58 0.47 -22.70 -15.24
C TRP A 58 0.63 -24.14 -14.75
N LYS A 59 1.29 -24.35 -13.60
CA LYS A 59 1.45 -25.68 -13.00
C LYS A 59 0.12 -26.32 -12.61
N SER A 60 -0.84 -25.51 -12.15
CA SER A 60 -2.19 -26.00 -11.84
C SER A 60 -2.88 -26.53 -13.10
N PHE A 61 -2.76 -25.85 -14.24
CA PHE A 61 -3.33 -26.30 -15.52
C PHE A 61 -2.63 -27.54 -16.09
N GLN A 62 -1.29 -27.62 -15.97
CA GLN A 62 -0.55 -28.82 -16.38
C GLN A 62 -0.98 -30.08 -15.61
N THR A 63 -1.48 -29.93 -14.39
CA THR A 63 -1.99 -31.06 -13.59
C THR A 63 -3.37 -31.53 -14.08
N LEU A 64 -4.11 -30.69 -14.81
CA LEU A 64 -5.44 -31.01 -15.34
C LEU A 64 -5.41 -31.55 -16.78
N GLU A 65 -4.33 -31.30 -17.53
CA GLU A 65 -4.02 -32.02 -18.78
C GLU A 65 -3.51 -33.43 -18.45
N VAL A 66 -4.46 -34.34 -18.20
CA VAL A 66 -4.26 -35.81 -18.23
C VAL A 66 -5.12 -36.38 -19.34
#